data_AF-A0A949VXQ7-F1
#
_entry.id   AF-A0A949VXQ7-F1
#
_cell.length_a   1.000
_cell.length_b   1.000
_cell.length_c   1.000
_cell.angle_alpha   90.00
_cell.angle_beta   90.00
_cell.angle_gamma   90.00
#
_symmetry.space_group_name_H-M   'P 1'
#
loop_
_entity.id
_entity.type
_entity.pdbx_description
1 polymer ?
#
loop_
_entity_poly.entity_id
_entity_poly.type
_entity_poly.pdbx_seq_one_letter_code
_entity_poly.pdbx_strand_id
1 'polypeptide(L)'
;MNSRREILALSLAAAVASKASAAPAGSPGEWRNRQPGMAYRRLGRTGFMISEFVMGGNLISPTNYEHVLEALDRGLNYLDTAPAYGNLQSEKGYARVIAARKRDSFFLNTKISMWDINRGKLFQDIFLSLPETEQKKLQSEAMEELERRRALDPDYICDYTRSQRDELRTAALANVMENRYGRRIDRGRNYRQLIIDSLDSSLRRLGTDHVDLMMCPHGASTPAELLTHPEIFDAFETLKKAGKVRHLGVSAHNDPAGILEAAARTGKYSAAMVAYNIINHRYVDGALEKAHRSGMGVIAMKVARPVFNGRNNGTPDIPERVEKIQKAIPGALKVPQKAYVWALRNPLLGAVISEMGNAAIMRDNLPLAAPKA
;
A
#
# COMPACT_ATOMS: atom_id res chain seq x y z
N MET A 1 -7.11 47.82 -25.17
CA MET A 1 -5.94 48.22 -24.36
C MET A 1 -6.37 48.24 -22.90
N ASN A 2 -6.32 47.09 -22.22
CA ASN A 2 -5.28 46.72 -21.25
C ASN A 2 -5.25 47.58 -19.98
N SER A 3 -5.84 47.07 -18.89
CA SER A 3 -4.98 46.69 -17.75
C SER A 3 -5.64 45.58 -16.90
N ARG A 4 -5.13 44.37 -17.10
CA ARG A 4 -5.33 43.18 -16.27
C ARG A 4 -4.45 43.30 -15.02
N ARG A 5 -4.91 43.96 -13.94
CA ARG A 5 -4.09 44.09 -12.73
C ARG A 5 -4.78 43.92 -11.37
N GLU A 6 -5.96 43.28 -11.31
CA GLU A 6 -6.63 43.01 -10.02
C GLU A 6 -7.06 41.55 -9.78
N ILE A 7 -6.50 40.59 -10.52
CA ILE A 7 -6.72 39.16 -10.26
C ILE A 7 -5.36 38.46 -10.16
N LEU A 8 -4.71 38.56 -9.00
CA LEU A 8 -3.59 37.70 -8.58
C LEU A 8 -3.19 38.04 -7.14
N ALA A 9 -3.99 37.61 -6.17
CA ALA A 9 -3.63 37.67 -4.76
C ALA A 9 -4.18 36.46 -4.00
N LEU A 10 -3.76 35.24 -4.37
CA LEU A 10 -3.89 34.03 -3.54
C LEU A 10 -3.07 32.87 -4.12
N SER A 11 -1.74 32.99 -4.10
CA SER A 11 -0.84 31.87 -4.39
C SER A 11 0.56 32.09 -3.82
N LEU A 12 0.70 31.99 -2.49
CA LEU A 12 1.99 31.68 -1.87
C LEU A 12 1.78 30.66 -0.74
N ALA A 13 1.55 29.41 -1.13
CA ALA A 13 2.00 28.30 -0.28
C ALA A 13 3.50 28.17 -0.50
N ALA A 14 4.28 28.75 0.43
CA ALA A 14 5.72 28.56 0.45
C ALA A 14 6.02 27.07 0.55
N ALA A 15 6.61 26.50 -0.51
CA ALA A 15 7.18 25.17 -0.48
C ALA A 15 8.39 25.19 0.47
N VAL A 16 8.15 24.96 1.75
CA VAL A 16 9.22 24.50 2.65
C VAL A 16 9.52 23.07 2.22
N ALA A 17 10.46 22.92 1.30
CA ALA A 17 11.09 21.64 1.04
C ALA A 17 11.76 21.21 2.34
N SER A 18 11.04 20.43 3.16
CA SER A 18 11.68 19.75 4.26
C SER A 18 12.75 18.87 3.63
N LYS A 19 14.03 19.13 3.91
CA LYS A 19 15.07 18.13 3.71
C LYS A 19 14.69 16.96 4.60
N ALA A 20 13.91 16.03 4.04
CA ALA A 20 13.77 14.72 4.62
C ALA A 20 15.21 14.19 4.68
N SER A 21 15.73 14.00 5.88
CA SER A 21 16.98 13.30 6.09
C SER A 21 16.78 11.88 5.58
N ALA A 22 17.03 11.66 4.30
CA ALA A 22 17.24 10.33 3.77
C ALA A 22 18.37 9.72 4.59
N ALA A 23 18.18 8.50 5.12
CA ALA A 23 19.29 7.74 5.64
C ALA A 23 20.36 7.70 4.54
N PRO A 24 21.62 8.09 4.83
CA PRO A 24 22.64 8.17 3.80
C PRO A 24 22.73 6.84 3.06
N ALA A 25 22.84 6.92 1.73
CA ALA A 25 23.21 5.79 0.91
C ALA A 25 24.54 5.24 1.47
N GLY A 26 24.49 4.07 2.11
CA GLY A 26 25.62 3.48 2.84
C GLY A 26 25.40 3.19 4.33
N SER A 27 24.27 3.58 4.93
CA SER A 27 23.92 3.13 6.29
C SER A 27 23.75 1.59 6.33
N PRO A 28 24.32 0.89 7.33
CA PRO A 28 24.16 -0.56 7.46
C PRO A 28 22.69 -0.96 7.45
N GLY A 29 22.37 -2.05 6.76
CA GLY A 29 21.01 -2.59 6.77
C GLY A 29 20.64 -3.14 8.16
N GLU A 30 19.40 -2.90 8.59
CA GLU A 30 18.86 -3.55 9.78
C GLU A 30 18.43 -4.98 9.42
N TRP A 31 19.06 -5.96 10.07
CA TRP A 31 18.77 -7.37 9.85
C TRP A 31 17.91 -7.93 10.97
N ARG A 32 16.91 -8.73 10.59
CA ARG A 32 16.11 -9.55 11.50
C ARG A 32 15.95 -10.93 10.89
N ASN A 33 16.08 -11.98 11.70
CA ASN A 33 15.87 -13.37 11.29
C ASN A 33 16.56 -13.77 9.97
N ARG A 34 17.85 -13.43 9.82
CA ARG A 34 18.64 -13.73 8.62
C ARG A 34 19.01 -15.21 8.61
N GLN A 35 18.58 -15.94 7.59
CA GLN A 35 18.89 -17.36 7.41
C GLN A 35 19.60 -17.60 6.06
N PRO A 36 20.56 -18.55 5.97
CA PRO A 36 21.27 -18.85 4.72
C PRO A 36 20.35 -19.29 3.56
N GLY A 37 19.23 -19.94 3.86
CA GLY A 37 18.26 -20.44 2.87
C GLY A 37 17.23 -19.42 2.39
N MET A 38 17.41 -18.12 2.70
CA MET A 38 16.46 -17.06 2.37
C MET A 38 17.17 -15.87 1.73
N ALA A 39 16.60 -15.32 0.66
CA ALA A 39 17.04 -14.12 -0.02
C ALA A 39 16.40 -12.90 0.62
N TYR A 40 17.19 -11.83 0.79
CA TYR A 40 16.76 -10.58 1.40
C TYR A 40 17.15 -9.38 0.54
N ARG A 41 16.32 -8.35 0.54
CA ARG A 41 16.60 -7.06 -0.10
C ARG A 41 16.34 -5.91 0.84
N ARG A 42 17.03 -4.79 0.60
CA ARG A 42 16.83 -3.55 1.35
C ARG A 42 15.49 -2.91 0.95
N LEU A 43 14.65 -2.56 1.92
CA LEU A 43 13.42 -1.80 1.69
C LEU A 43 13.70 -0.29 1.64
N GLY A 44 14.40 0.14 0.59
CA GLY A 44 14.74 1.55 0.37
C GLY A 44 15.40 2.21 1.58
N ARG A 45 14.96 3.42 1.91
CA ARG A 45 15.50 4.24 3.00
C ARG A 45 15.04 3.85 4.39
N THR A 46 14.20 2.83 4.55
CA THR A 46 13.95 2.26 5.88
C THR A 46 15.21 1.59 6.42
N GLY A 47 16.09 1.12 5.53
CA GLY A 47 17.25 0.33 5.90
C GLY A 47 16.92 -1.13 6.25
N PHE A 48 15.65 -1.53 6.27
CA PHE A 48 15.25 -2.89 6.62
C PHE A 48 15.70 -3.88 5.55
N MET A 49 16.35 -4.97 5.97
CA MET A 49 16.69 -6.10 5.11
C MET A 49 15.58 -7.14 5.20
N ILE A 50 14.65 -7.09 4.25
CA ILE A 50 13.41 -7.88 4.28
C ILE A 50 13.53 -9.10 3.36
N SER A 51 12.90 -10.21 3.72
CA SER A 51 12.82 -11.39 2.86
C SER A 51 12.15 -11.03 1.52
N GLU A 52 12.61 -11.61 0.41
CA GLU A 52 12.03 -11.35 -0.93
C GLU A 52 10.53 -11.69 -0.99
N PHE A 53 10.05 -12.52 -0.05
CA PHE A 53 8.63 -12.80 0.18
C PHE A 53 8.16 -12.18 1.50
N VAL A 54 7.03 -11.48 1.43
CA VAL A 54 6.28 -10.95 2.57
C VAL A 54 5.09 -11.87 2.87
N MET A 55 4.84 -12.14 4.16
CA MET A 55 3.64 -12.84 4.60
C MET A 55 2.42 -11.91 4.53
N GLY A 56 1.54 -12.14 3.55
CA GLY A 56 0.28 -11.39 3.42
C GLY A 56 -0.76 -11.84 4.46
N GLY A 57 -1.17 -10.93 5.34
CA GLY A 57 -1.96 -11.25 6.53
C GLY A 57 -3.46 -11.45 6.35
N ASN A 58 -4.03 -11.26 5.15
CA ASN A 58 -5.48 -11.13 5.02
C ASN A 58 -6.27 -12.40 5.41
N LEU A 59 -5.67 -13.59 5.31
CA LEU A 59 -6.25 -14.86 5.77
C LEU A 59 -5.78 -15.32 7.15
N ILE A 60 -4.90 -14.56 7.79
CA ILE A 60 -4.39 -14.89 9.13
C ILE A 60 -5.48 -14.59 10.15
N SER A 61 -5.62 -15.46 11.14
CA SER A 61 -6.57 -15.32 12.23
C SER A 61 -6.05 -16.02 13.49
N PRO A 62 -6.68 -15.85 14.66
CA PRO A 62 -6.32 -16.60 15.86
C PRO A 62 -6.41 -18.13 15.70
N THR A 63 -7.10 -18.63 14.68
CA THR A 63 -7.26 -20.06 14.39
C THR A 63 -6.43 -20.51 13.18
N ASN A 64 -5.70 -19.61 12.52
CA ASN A 64 -4.93 -19.89 11.32
C ASN A 64 -3.67 -19.02 11.25
N TYR A 65 -2.68 -19.32 12.11
CA TYR A 65 -1.42 -18.55 12.19
C TYR A 65 -0.17 -19.42 12.32
N GLU A 66 -0.28 -20.72 12.58
CA GLU A 66 0.89 -21.59 12.85
C GLU A 66 1.86 -21.66 11.66
N HIS A 67 1.35 -21.63 10.43
CA HIS A 67 2.16 -21.58 9.22
C HIS A 67 3.00 -20.28 9.11
N VAL A 68 2.62 -19.21 9.82
CA VAL A 68 3.46 -18.01 9.95
C VAL A 68 4.66 -18.30 10.84
N LEU A 69 4.49 -19.03 11.94
CA LEU A 69 5.60 -19.45 12.81
C LEU A 69 6.58 -20.32 12.04
N GLU A 70 6.08 -21.30 11.29
CA GLU A 70 6.92 -22.15 10.43
C GLU A 70 7.66 -21.33 9.36
N ALA A 71 7.02 -20.31 8.77
CA ALA A 71 7.67 -19.43 7.81
C ALA A 71 8.79 -18.58 8.46
N LEU A 72 8.55 -18.07 9.68
CA LEU A 72 9.57 -17.37 10.46
C LEU A 72 10.75 -18.30 10.78
N ASP A 73 10.50 -19.55 11.17
CA ASP A 73 11.57 -20.52 11.45
C ASP A 73 12.45 -20.82 10.22
N ARG A 74 11.91 -20.55 9.01
CA ARG A 74 12.59 -20.69 7.72
C ARG A 74 13.19 -19.39 7.16
N GLY A 75 13.21 -18.32 7.97
CA GLY A 75 13.89 -17.06 7.65
C GLY A 75 13.02 -15.95 7.07
N LEU A 76 11.70 -16.16 6.87
CA LEU A 76 10.80 -15.06 6.55
C LEU A 76 10.85 -14.04 7.68
N ASN A 77 10.87 -12.74 7.37
CA ASN A 77 11.06 -11.73 8.41
C ASN A 77 10.15 -10.50 8.27
N TYR A 78 9.18 -10.50 7.37
CA TYR A 78 8.27 -9.36 7.18
C TYR A 78 6.82 -9.83 7.17
N LEU A 79 6.05 -9.36 8.15
CA LEU A 79 4.64 -9.66 8.35
C LEU A 79 3.79 -8.44 8.01
N ASP A 80 2.82 -8.61 7.11
CA ASP A 80 1.88 -7.57 6.71
C ASP A 80 0.48 -7.86 7.26
N THR A 81 -0.17 -6.86 7.87
CA THR A 81 -1.56 -6.94 8.33
C THR A 81 -2.30 -5.62 8.12
N ALA A 82 -3.58 -5.57 8.48
CA ALA A 82 -4.39 -4.35 8.55
C ALA A 82 -5.66 -4.61 9.40
N PRO A 83 -6.29 -3.58 9.99
CA PRO A 83 -7.58 -3.71 10.66
C PRO A 83 -8.69 -4.24 9.75
N ALA A 84 -8.70 -3.85 8.47
CA ALA A 84 -9.72 -4.31 7.51
C ALA A 84 -9.64 -5.82 7.21
N TYR A 85 -8.53 -6.49 7.54
CA TYR A 85 -8.29 -7.88 7.15
C TYR A 85 -9.03 -8.86 8.05
N GLY A 86 -9.82 -9.73 7.41
CA GLY A 86 -10.62 -10.74 8.10
C GLY A 86 -11.57 -10.14 9.14
N ASN A 87 -12.05 -8.91 8.97
CA ASN A 87 -12.83 -8.17 9.97
C ASN A 87 -12.12 -8.11 11.34
N LEU A 88 -10.95 -7.45 11.39
CA LEU A 88 -10.07 -7.31 12.56
C LEU A 88 -9.38 -8.60 13.02
N GLN A 89 -9.62 -9.76 12.39
CA GLN A 89 -9.05 -11.03 12.85
C GLN A 89 -7.57 -11.17 12.53
N SER A 90 -7.08 -10.53 11.48
CA SER A 90 -5.65 -10.62 11.10
C SER A 90 -4.73 -10.12 12.20
N GLU A 91 -5.00 -8.94 12.76
CA GLU A 91 -4.19 -8.38 13.86
C GLU A 91 -4.25 -9.27 15.11
N LYS A 92 -5.41 -9.86 15.42
CA LYS A 92 -5.55 -10.82 16.53
C LYS A 92 -4.79 -12.14 16.27
N GLY A 93 -4.70 -12.57 15.02
CA GLY A 93 -3.88 -13.72 14.62
C GLY A 93 -2.39 -13.44 14.80
N TYR A 94 -1.93 -12.27 14.37
CA TYR A 94 -0.54 -11.86 14.61
C TYR A 94 -0.22 -11.60 16.08
N ALA A 95 -1.19 -11.27 16.93
CA ALA A 95 -0.98 -11.25 18.37
C ALA A 95 -0.55 -12.63 18.92
N ARG A 96 -1.06 -13.73 18.34
CA ARG A 96 -0.59 -15.09 18.69
C ARG A 96 0.86 -15.32 18.23
N VAL A 97 1.23 -14.79 17.07
CA VAL A 97 2.61 -14.85 16.57
C VAL A 97 3.57 -14.07 17.46
N ILE A 98 3.18 -12.85 17.87
CA ILE A 98 3.94 -12.00 18.80
C ILE A 98 4.05 -12.62 20.19
N ALA A 99 3.01 -13.31 20.67
CA ALA A 99 3.10 -14.06 21.93
C ALA A 99 4.08 -15.23 21.85
N ALA A 100 4.25 -15.83 20.67
CA ALA A 100 5.10 -17.00 20.45
C ALA A 100 6.55 -16.68 20.01
N ARG A 101 6.86 -15.42 19.67
CA ARG A 101 8.16 -14.99 19.15
C ARG A 101 8.49 -13.58 19.66
N LYS A 102 9.77 -13.30 19.92
CA LYS A 102 10.19 -11.94 20.31
C LYS A 102 9.74 -10.92 19.24
N ARG A 103 9.04 -9.85 19.65
CA ARG A 103 8.49 -8.84 18.73
C ARG A 103 9.54 -8.31 17.74
N ASP A 104 10.76 -8.08 18.20
CA ASP A 104 11.86 -7.54 17.38
C ASP A 104 12.60 -8.57 16.54
N SER A 105 12.16 -9.83 16.49
CA SER A 105 12.76 -10.85 15.60
C SER A 105 12.25 -10.77 14.16
N PHE A 106 11.23 -9.95 13.86
CA PHE A 106 10.69 -9.73 12.53
C PHE A 106 10.19 -8.29 12.37
N PHE A 107 10.03 -7.83 11.13
CA PHE A 107 9.39 -6.56 10.79
C PHE A 107 7.87 -6.73 10.70
N LEU A 108 7.13 -5.78 11.25
CA LEU A 108 5.67 -5.79 11.26
C LEU A 108 5.10 -4.51 10.65
N ASN A 109 4.19 -4.67 9.69
CA ASN A 109 3.43 -3.60 9.09
C ASN A 109 1.94 -3.72 9.40
N THR A 110 1.30 -2.61 9.79
CA THR A 110 -0.17 -2.46 9.77
C THR A 110 -0.59 -1.24 8.95
N LYS A 111 -1.89 -0.99 8.82
CA LYS A 111 -2.44 0.04 7.95
C LYS A 111 -3.57 0.82 8.62
N ILE A 112 -3.85 2.01 8.12
CA ILE A 112 -4.95 2.86 8.58
C ILE A 112 -6.14 2.70 7.62
N SER A 113 -7.02 1.74 7.93
CA SER A 113 -8.15 1.35 7.06
C SER A 113 -9.35 2.30 7.07
N MET A 114 -9.48 3.17 8.09
CA MET A 114 -10.68 3.97 8.26
C MET A 114 -10.56 5.38 7.68
N TRP A 115 -9.36 5.80 7.29
CA TRP A 115 -9.11 7.20 6.92
C TRP A 115 -9.80 7.58 5.60
N ASP A 116 -9.62 6.78 4.56
CA ASP A 116 -10.22 6.95 3.24
C ASP A 116 -11.73 6.72 3.27
N ILE A 117 -12.18 5.68 3.98
CA ILE A 117 -13.60 5.40 4.21
C ILE A 117 -14.28 6.59 4.90
N ASN A 118 -13.66 7.15 5.95
CA ASN A 118 -14.19 8.31 6.67
C ASN A 118 -14.22 9.54 5.77
N ARG A 119 -13.16 9.82 5.01
CA ARG A 119 -13.11 10.93 4.06
C ARG A 119 -14.22 10.81 3.00
N GLY A 120 -14.39 9.63 2.41
CA GLY A 120 -15.45 9.36 1.44
C GLY A 120 -16.83 9.60 2.02
N LYS A 121 -17.10 9.08 3.23
CA LYS A 121 -18.39 9.27 3.92
C LYS A 121 -18.69 10.75 4.21
N LEU A 122 -17.73 11.49 4.78
CA LEU A 122 -17.91 12.89 5.14
C LEU A 122 -18.29 13.75 3.93
N PHE A 123 -17.60 13.54 2.80
CA PHE A 123 -17.92 14.28 1.58
C PHE A 123 -19.18 13.77 0.89
N GLN A 124 -19.53 12.50 1.02
CA GLN A 124 -20.80 11.97 0.54
C GLN A 124 -21.98 12.62 1.28
N ASP A 125 -21.90 12.74 2.61
CA ASP A 125 -22.95 13.36 3.43
C ASP A 125 -23.14 14.84 3.05
N ILE A 126 -22.04 15.57 2.78
CA ILE A 126 -22.11 16.94 2.26
C ILE A 126 -22.71 16.97 0.85
N PHE A 127 -22.25 16.09 -0.03
CA PHE A 127 -22.68 16.02 -1.43
C PHE A 127 -24.20 15.83 -1.55
N LEU A 128 -24.76 14.91 -0.76
CA LEU A 128 -26.20 14.63 -0.75
C LEU A 128 -27.03 15.79 -0.20
N SER A 129 -26.43 16.74 0.52
CA SER A 129 -27.11 17.93 1.00
C SER A 129 -27.15 19.08 -0.02
N LEU A 130 -26.49 18.93 -1.19
CA LEU A 130 -26.41 19.97 -2.22
C LEU A 130 -27.59 19.88 -3.21
N PRO A 131 -27.97 20.97 -3.90
CA PRO A 131 -28.92 20.90 -4.99
C PRO A 131 -28.48 19.94 -6.10
N GLU A 132 -29.43 19.26 -6.76
CA GLU A 132 -29.11 18.28 -7.80
C GLU A 132 -28.26 18.83 -8.95
N THR A 133 -28.42 20.11 -9.28
CA THR A 133 -27.64 20.79 -10.31
C THR A 133 -26.15 20.87 -9.94
N GLU A 134 -25.86 21.19 -8.67
CA GLU A 134 -24.49 21.22 -8.16
C GLU A 134 -23.92 19.80 -8.03
N GLN A 135 -24.72 18.83 -7.59
CA GLN A 135 -24.34 17.42 -7.54
C GLN A 135 -23.87 16.89 -8.91
N LYS A 136 -24.65 17.12 -9.97
CA LYS A 136 -24.30 16.71 -11.35
C LYS A 136 -22.99 17.35 -11.83
N LYS A 137 -22.79 18.64 -11.53
CA LYS A 137 -21.57 19.37 -11.88
C LYS A 137 -20.33 18.75 -11.22
N LEU A 138 -20.40 18.50 -9.92
CA LEU A 138 -19.31 17.92 -9.14
C LEU A 138 -18.96 16.50 -9.59
N GLN A 139 -19.98 15.70 -9.95
CA GLN A 139 -19.78 14.37 -10.52
C GLN A 139 -19.09 14.43 -11.89
N SER A 140 -19.48 15.37 -12.76
CA SER A 140 -18.82 15.57 -14.06
C SER A 140 -17.34 15.90 -13.88
N GLU A 141 -17.01 16.85 -13.01
CA GLU A 141 -15.63 17.24 -12.73
C GLU A 141 -14.79 16.07 -12.17
N ALA A 142 -15.38 15.24 -11.31
CA ALA A 142 -14.72 14.05 -10.79
C ALA A 142 -14.43 13.01 -11.89
N MET A 143 -15.36 12.82 -12.83
CA MET A 143 -15.18 11.93 -13.97
C MET A 143 -14.12 12.45 -14.94
N GLU A 144 -14.13 13.75 -15.25
CA GLU A 144 -13.11 14.41 -16.07
C GLU A 144 -11.71 14.26 -15.46
N GLU A 145 -11.58 14.33 -14.13
CA GLU A 145 -10.32 14.09 -13.43
C GLU A 145 -9.79 12.66 -13.66
N LEU A 146 -10.68 11.67 -13.58
CA LEU A 146 -10.36 10.25 -13.79
C LEU A 146 -9.96 9.97 -15.24
N GLU A 147 -10.67 10.55 -16.21
CA GLU A 147 -10.38 10.42 -17.63
C GLU A 147 -9.03 11.04 -17.99
N ARG A 148 -8.77 12.26 -17.52
CA ARG A 148 -7.50 12.97 -17.74
C ARG A 148 -6.29 12.18 -17.21
N ARG A 149 -6.45 11.46 -16.10
CA ARG A 149 -5.41 10.61 -15.52
C ARG A 149 -5.34 9.22 -16.15
N ARG A 150 -6.29 8.85 -17.01
CA ARG A 150 -6.50 7.47 -17.47
C ARG A 150 -6.59 6.49 -16.29
N ALA A 151 -7.25 6.91 -15.21
CA ALA A 151 -7.31 6.16 -13.95
C ALA A 151 -8.14 4.86 -14.05
N LEU A 152 -9.02 4.78 -15.06
CA LEU A 152 -9.92 3.65 -15.32
C LEU A 152 -9.50 2.81 -16.54
N ASP A 153 -8.29 3.02 -17.05
CA ASP A 153 -7.81 2.38 -18.28
C ASP A 153 -7.78 0.84 -18.15
N PRO A 154 -8.51 0.12 -19.02
CA PRO A 154 -8.60 -1.34 -18.98
C PRO A 154 -7.26 -2.04 -19.20
N ASP A 155 -6.27 -1.37 -19.82
CA ASP A 155 -4.99 -1.98 -20.13
C ASP A 155 -4.13 -2.26 -18.89
N TYR A 156 -4.42 -1.60 -17.76
CA TYR A 156 -3.70 -1.84 -16.51
C TYR A 156 -4.59 -2.11 -15.29
N ILE A 157 -5.86 -1.68 -15.29
CA ILE A 157 -6.76 -1.98 -14.17
C ILE A 157 -7.21 -3.45 -14.24
N CYS A 158 -6.97 -4.21 -13.18
CA CYS A 158 -7.19 -5.67 -13.16
C CYS A 158 -8.34 -6.10 -12.23
N ASP A 159 -9.21 -5.18 -11.80
CA ASP A 159 -10.42 -5.42 -10.99
C ASP A 159 -10.22 -6.50 -9.89
N TYR A 160 -9.39 -6.19 -8.89
CA TYR A 160 -9.03 -7.12 -7.82
C TYR A 160 -10.14 -7.36 -6.80
N THR A 161 -11.05 -6.40 -6.66
CA THR A 161 -12.23 -6.42 -5.80
C THR A 161 -13.44 -5.92 -6.59
N ARG A 162 -14.65 -6.28 -6.16
CA ARG A 162 -15.89 -5.82 -6.83
C ARG A 162 -16.07 -4.30 -6.73
N SER A 163 -15.57 -3.69 -5.66
CA SER A 163 -15.71 -2.26 -5.35
C SER A 163 -14.59 -1.38 -5.89
N GLN A 164 -13.53 -1.94 -6.49
CA GLN A 164 -12.30 -1.21 -6.81
C GLN A 164 -12.55 0.08 -7.64
N ARG A 165 -13.42 0.00 -8.65
CA ARG A 165 -13.74 1.14 -9.51
C ARG A 165 -14.64 2.16 -8.80
N ASP A 166 -15.50 1.71 -7.90
CA ASP A 166 -16.36 2.59 -7.12
C ASP A 166 -15.55 3.34 -6.05
N GLU A 167 -14.59 2.66 -5.40
CA GLU A 167 -13.61 3.31 -4.51
C GLU A 167 -12.87 4.45 -5.23
N LEU A 168 -12.44 4.21 -6.48
CA LEU A 168 -11.79 5.22 -7.29
C LEU A 168 -12.71 6.42 -7.62
N ARG A 169 -13.98 6.15 -7.95
CA ARG A 169 -14.98 7.21 -8.21
C ARG A 169 -15.30 8.01 -6.95
N THR A 170 -15.50 7.34 -5.82
CA THR A 170 -15.72 7.96 -4.51
C THR A 170 -14.54 8.84 -4.14
N ALA A 171 -13.31 8.36 -4.33
CA ALA A 171 -12.11 9.15 -4.05
C ALA A 171 -11.96 10.37 -4.96
N ALA A 172 -12.29 10.26 -6.26
CA ALA A 172 -12.29 11.40 -7.18
C ALA A 172 -13.35 12.44 -6.79
N LEU A 173 -14.58 12.01 -6.48
CA LEU A 173 -15.62 12.92 -5.98
C LEU A 173 -15.18 13.59 -4.68
N ALA A 174 -14.60 12.84 -3.74
CA ALA A 174 -14.07 13.39 -2.51
C ALA A 174 -12.99 14.45 -2.74
N ASN A 175 -12.13 14.31 -3.76
CA ASN A 175 -11.14 15.34 -4.12
C ASN A 175 -11.80 16.65 -4.56
N VAL A 176 -12.78 16.56 -5.47
CA VAL A 176 -13.52 17.74 -5.96
C VAL A 176 -14.29 18.40 -4.81
N MET A 177 -14.94 17.58 -3.99
CA MET A 177 -15.67 18.04 -2.81
C MET A 177 -14.76 18.71 -1.80
N GLU A 178 -13.57 18.18 -1.56
CA GLU A 178 -12.62 18.73 -0.60
C GLU A 178 -12.13 20.11 -1.02
N ASN A 179 -11.84 20.31 -2.31
CA ASN A 179 -11.42 21.61 -2.82
C ASN A 179 -12.45 22.73 -2.57
N ARG A 180 -13.75 22.40 -2.57
CA ARG A 180 -14.84 23.37 -2.39
C ARG A 180 -15.37 23.45 -0.97
N TYR A 181 -15.51 22.29 -0.32
CA TYR A 181 -16.24 22.10 0.92
C TYR A 181 -15.35 21.60 2.06
N GLY A 182 -14.03 21.45 1.86
CA GLY A 182 -13.11 20.95 2.88
C GLY A 182 -13.11 21.78 4.18
N ARG A 183 -13.45 23.07 4.12
CA ARG A 183 -13.61 23.92 5.31
C ARG A 183 -14.78 23.52 6.21
N ARG A 184 -15.71 22.71 5.73
CA ARG A 184 -16.83 22.16 6.51
C ARG A 184 -16.43 20.93 7.34
N ILE A 185 -15.21 20.41 7.14
CA ILE A 185 -14.69 19.25 7.83
C ILE A 185 -13.69 19.69 8.89
N ASP A 186 -13.89 19.22 10.12
CA ASP A 186 -12.85 19.28 11.15
C ASP A 186 -11.77 18.23 10.81
N ARG A 187 -10.74 18.65 10.06
CA ARG A 187 -9.63 17.79 9.62
C ARG A 187 -8.75 17.32 10.79
N GLY A 188 -8.66 18.12 11.86
CA GLY A 188 -7.92 17.76 13.06
C GLY A 188 -8.51 16.51 13.72
N ARG A 189 -9.82 16.50 13.90
CA ARG A 189 -10.55 15.35 14.45
C ARG A 189 -10.67 14.20 13.44
N ASN A 190 -11.13 14.50 12.22
CA ASN A 190 -11.55 13.46 11.27
C ASN A 190 -10.41 12.81 10.49
N TYR A 191 -9.25 13.46 10.41
CA TYR A 191 -8.06 12.89 9.76
C TYR A 191 -6.96 12.61 10.77
N ARG A 192 -6.39 13.65 11.40
CA ARG A 192 -5.21 13.48 12.26
C ARG A 192 -5.51 12.59 13.47
N GLN A 193 -6.54 12.90 14.25
CA GLN A 193 -6.87 12.13 15.45
C GLN A 193 -7.36 10.71 15.10
N LEU A 194 -8.16 10.55 14.05
CA LEU A 194 -8.59 9.25 13.55
C LEU A 194 -7.40 8.32 13.23
N ILE A 195 -6.35 8.83 12.59
CA ILE A 195 -5.14 8.05 12.29
C ILE A 195 -4.46 7.58 13.58
N ILE A 196 -4.32 8.48 14.56
CA ILE A 196 -3.71 8.17 15.87
C ILE A 196 -4.51 7.08 16.59
N ASP A 197 -5.83 7.26 16.69
CA ASP A 197 -6.73 6.32 17.38
C ASP A 197 -6.77 4.96 16.68
N SER A 198 -6.67 4.97 15.34
CA SER A 198 -6.62 3.76 14.54
C SER A 198 -5.35 2.95 14.83
N LEU A 199 -4.16 3.57 14.84
CA LEU A 199 -2.93 2.85 15.16
C LEU A 199 -2.93 2.36 16.61
N ASP A 200 -3.39 3.16 17.57
CA ASP A 200 -3.51 2.74 18.98
C ASP A 200 -4.42 1.53 19.14
N SER A 201 -5.51 1.49 18.37
CA SER A 201 -6.41 0.33 18.34
C SER A 201 -5.76 -0.89 17.71
N SER A 202 -4.95 -0.72 16.66
CA SER A 202 -4.16 -1.79 16.05
C SER A 202 -3.14 -2.37 17.03
N LEU A 203 -2.39 -1.53 17.73
CA LEU A 203 -1.39 -1.93 18.71
C LEU A 203 -2.01 -2.77 19.84
N ARG A 204 -3.19 -2.35 20.35
CA ARG A 204 -3.96 -3.14 21.32
C ARG A 204 -4.35 -4.51 20.78
N ARG A 205 -4.84 -4.60 19.54
CA ARG A 205 -5.23 -5.89 18.93
C ARG A 205 -4.04 -6.79 18.64
N LEU A 206 -2.90 -6.22 18.28
CA LEU A 206 -1.64 -6.91 18.03
C LEU A 206 -0.94 -7.35 19.33
N GLY A 207 -1.29 -6.75 20.47
CA GLY A 207 -0.61 -7.04 21.74
C GLY A 207 0.84 -6.56 21.76
N THR A 208 1.14 -5.44 21.10
CA THR A 208 2.48 -4.83 21.03
C THR A 208 2.39 -3.32 21.17
N ASP A 209 3.46 -2.67 21.58
CA ASP A 209 3.57 -1.21 21.73
C ASP A 209 4.00 -0.48 20.44
N HIS A 210 4.57 -1.19 19.47
CA HIS A 210 5.06 -0.59 18.23
C HIS A 210 4.93 -1.50 16.98
N VAL A 211 4.84 -0.84 15.82
CA VAL A 211 5.01 -1.43 14.48
C VAL A 211 6.22 -0.83 13.77
N ASP A 212 6.81 -1.55 12.83
CA ASP A 212 7.98 -1.07 12.08
C ASP A 212 7.56 -0.11 10.96
N LEU A 213 6.40 -0.38 10.35
CA LEU A 213 5.82 0.43 9.29
C LEU A 213 4.31 0.59 9.55
N MET A 214 3.79 1.79 9.29
CA MET A 214 2.35 2.00 9.12
C MET A 214 2.08 2.48 7.70
N MET A 215 1.07 1.92 7.03
CA MET A 215 0.62 2.43 5.75
C MET A 215 -0.62 3.30 5.88
N CYS A 216 -0.52 4.55 5.44
CA CYS A 216 -1.62 5.50 5.43
C CYS A 216 -1.48 6.40 4.19
N PRO A 217 -2.43 6.39 3.24
CA PRO A 217 -3.68 5.62 3.27
C PRO A 217 -3.51 4.10 3.06
N HIS A 218 -4.47 3.31 3.56
CA HIS A 218 -4.60 1.90 3.20
C HIS A 218 -5.38 1.77 1.90
N GLY A 219 -4.67 1.71 0.76
CA GLY A 219 -5.33 1.56 -0.54
C GLY A 219 -5.70 2.89 -1.16
N ALA A 220 -4.77 3.85 -1.13
CA ALA A 220 -4.92 5.14 -1.79
C ALA A 220 -5.39 4.94 -3.24
N SER A 221 -6.40 5.70 -3.62
CA SER A 221 -7.02 5.62 -4.93
C SER A 221 -6.62 6.76 -5.85
N THR A 222 -6.19 7.89 -5.28
CA THR A 222 -5.77 9.06 -6.05
C THR A 222 -4.50 9.70 -5.48
N PRO A 223 -3.63 10.27 -6.34
CA PRO A 223 -2.47 11.05 -5.90
C PRO A 223 -2.78 12.15 -4.88
N ALA A 224 -3.96 12.77 -4.97
CA ALA A 224 -4.37 13.87 -4.09
C ALA A 224 -4.38 13.46 -2.61
N GLU A 225 -4.76 12.21 -2.32
CA GLU A 225 -4.78 11.68 -0.94
C GLU A 225 -3.42 11.73 -0.24
N LEU A 226 -2.32 11.78 -1.01
CA LEU A 226 -0.97 11.87 -0.46
C LEU A 226 -0.43 13.30 -0.43
N LEU A 227 -0.99 14.20 -1.24
CA LEU A 227 -0.42 15.51 -1.54
C LEU A 227 -1.14 16.66 -0.84
N THR A 228 -2.43 16.49 -0.54
CA THR A 228 -3.28 17.55 0.01
C THR A 228 -3.66 17.32 1.47
N HIS A 229 -3.07 16.30 2.11
CA HIS A 229 -3.44 15.84 3.45
C HIS A 229 -2.25 15.83 4.42
N PRO A 230 -1.74 17.01 4.83
CA PRO A 230 -0.62 17.10 5.79
C PRO A 230 -0.91 16.42 7.13
N GLU A 231 -2.19 16.23 7.49
CA GLU A 231 -2.62 15.54 8.71
C GLU A 231 -2.09 14.12 8.81
N ILE A 232 -1.87 13.45 7.67
CA ILE A 232 -1.23 12.13 7.65
C ILE A 232 0.19 12.23 8.20
N PHE A 233 0.94 13.26 7.79
CA PHE A 233 2.31 13.48 8.23
C PHE A 233 2.36 13.95 9.68
N ASP A 234 1.44 14.82 10.11
CA ASP A 234 1.38 15.28 11.49
C ASP A 234 1.02 14.15 12.47
N ALA A 235 0.08 13.28 12.08
CA ALA A 235 -0.24 12.08 12.85
C ALA A 235 0.95 11.13 12.91
N PHE A 236 1.61 10.87 11.78
CA PHE A 236 2.80 10.04 11.72
C PHE A 236 3.92 10.56 12.64
N GLU A 237 4.24 11.85 12.59
CA GLU A 237 5.28 12.44 13.43
C GLU A 237 4.93 12.34 14.92
N THR A 238 3.64 12.48 15.26
CA THR A 238 3.16 12.28 16.64
C THR A 238 3.39 10.83 17.09
N LEU A 239 2.96 9.86 16.28
CA LEU A 239 3.08 8.43 16.58
C LEU A 239 4.54 7.97 16.61
N LYS A 240 5.38 8.52 15.72
CA LYS A 240 6.81 8.24 15.66
C LYS A 240 7.54 8.76 16.90
N LYS A 241 7.27 9.99 17.33
CA LYS A 241 7.83 10.55 18.57
C LYS A 241 7.41 9.75 19.80
N ALA A 242 6.20 9.18 19.79
CA ALA A 242 5.71 8.29 20.83
C ALA A 242 6.29 6.86 20.76
N GLY A 243 7.19 6.56 19.80
CA GLY A 243 7.80 5.24 19.64
C GLY A 243 6.90 4.16 19.03
N LYS A 244 5.68 4.52 18.60
CA LYS A 244 4.64 3.57 18.13
C LYS A 244 4.86 3.08 16.70
N VAL A 245 5.57 3.86 15.89
CA VAL A 245 5.87 3.54 14.49
C VAL A 245 7.22 4.10 14.08
N ARG A 246 7.95 3.39 13.22
CA ARG A 246 9.28 3.82 12.75
C ARG A 246 9.24 4.51 11.40
N HIS A 247 8.46 3.97 10.46
CA HIS A 247 8.34 4.48 9.09
C HIS A 247 6.88 4.66 8.64
N LEU A 248 6.67 5.63 7.76
CA LEU A 248 5.43 5.84 7.03
C LEU A 248 5.52 5.17 5.66
N GLY A 249 4.47 4.44 5.28
CA GLY A 249 4.27 3.92 3.95
C GLY A 249 2.87 4.21 3.40
N VAL A 250 2.62 3.77 2.17
CA VAL A 250 1.32 3.85 1.51
C VAL A 250 1.05 2.53 0.78
N SER A 251 -0.22 2.12 0.68
CA SER A 251 -0.59 1.04 -0.23
C SER A 251 -1.59 1.51 -1.29
N ALA A 252 -1.55 0.94 -2.49
CA ALA A 252 -2.47 1.32 -3.57
C ALA A 252 -2.79 0.19 -4.56
N HIS A 253 -4.08 -0.07 -4.76
CA HIS A 253 -4.60 -0.93 -5.82
C HIS A 253 -4.86 -0.15 -7.13
N ASN A 254 -5.35 1.08 -6.96
CA ASN A 254 -5.74 2.02 -8.00
C ASN A 254 -4.59 2.99 -8.30
N ASP A 255 -4.46 3.39 -9.57
CA ASP A 255 -3.44 4.34 -10.04
C ASP A 255 -2.04 4.11 -9.41
N PRO A 256 -1.49 2.87 -9.41
CA PRO A 256 -0.26 2.56 -8.69
C PRO A 256 0.93 3.42 -9.15
N ALA A 257 0.97 3.83 -10.43
CA ALA A 257 2.00 4.72 -10.94
C ALA A 257 1.86 6.14 -10.38
N GLY A 258 0.67 6.74 -10.45
CA GLY A 258 0.41 8.07 -9.91
C GLY A 258 0.63 8.14 -8.40
N ILE A 259 0.25 7.08 -7.66
CA ILE A 259 0.51 7.00 -6.22
C ILE A 259 2.00 6.91 -5.92
N LEU A 260 2.78 6.10 -6.63
CA LEU A 260 4.24 6.03 -6.44
C LEU A 260 4.90 7.39 -6.71
N GLU A 261 4.52 8.07 -7.78
CA GLU A 261 5.07 9.39 -8.12
C GLU A 261 4.68 10.45 -7.08
N ALA A 262 3.43 10.44 -6.62
CA ALA A 262 2.96 11.33 -5.57
C ALA A 262 3.71 11.08 -4.25
N ALA A 263 3.84 9.82 -3.84
CA ALA A 263 4.55 9.44 -2.63
C ALA A 263 6.03 9.88 -2.69
N ALA A 264 6.70 9.63 -3.81
CA ALA A 264 8.08 10.05 -4.03
C ALA A 264 8.24 11.57 -3.93
N ARG A 265 7.34 12.34 -4.54
CA ARG A 265 7.37 13.81 -4.52
C ARG A 265 7.22 14.40 -3.13
N THR A 266 6.47 13.76 -2.23
CA THR A 266 6.34 14.25 -0.84
C THR A 266 7.66 14.19 -0.07
N GLY A 267 8.55 13.27 -0.42
CA GLY A 267 9.75 12.98 0.37
C GLY A 267 9.48 12.36 1.75
N LYS A 268 8.22 12.06 2.13
CA LYS A 268 7.84 11.59 3.46
C LYS A 268 7.68 10.07 3.56
N TYR A 269 7.11 9.43 2.54
CA TYR A 269 6.86 7.98 2.51
C TYR A 269 8.14 7.17 2.32
N SER A 270 8.51 6.30 3.26
CA SER A 270 9.71 5.46 3.15
C SER A 270 9.49 4.18 2.34
N ALA A 271 8.26 3.68 2.29
CA ALA A 271 7.90 2.48 1.54
C ALA A 271 6.53 2.60 0.87
N ALA A 272 6.32 1.84 -0.21
CA ALA A 272 5.02 1.69 -0.86
C ALA A 272 4.70 0.22 -1.14
N MET A 273 3.43 -0.14 -1.01
CA MET A 273 2.90 -1.44 -1.41
C MET A 273 1.89 -1.25 -2.53
N VAL A 274 2.26 -1.57 -3.76
CA VAL A 274 1.40 -1.27 -4.92
C VAL A 274 1.08 -2.50 -5.75
N ALA A 275 -0.07 -2.48 -6.41
CA ALA A 275 -0.38 -3.49 -7.41
C ALA A 275 0.66 -3.47 -8.53
N TYR A 276 1.43 -4.54 -8.67
CA TYR A 276 2.45 -4.70 -9.70
C TYR A 276 2.49 -6.15 -10.18
N ASN A 277 2.30 -6.34 -11.47
CA ASN A 277 2.16 -7.65 -12.10
C ASN A 277 2.41 -7.58 -13.62
N ILE A 278 2.42 -8.73 -14.29
CA ILE A 278 2.73 -8.85 -15.72
C ILE A 278 1.75 -8.12 -16.66
N ILE A 279 0.59 -7.68 -16.16
CA ILE A 279 -0.38 -6.93 -16.96
C ILE A 279 -0.07 -5.44 -16.88
N ASN A 280 0.07 -4.92 -15.66
CA ASN A 280 0.20 -3.48 -15.43
C ASN A 280 1.66 -2.96 -15.41
N HIS A 281 2.68 -3.82 -15.50
CA HIS A 281 4.07 -3.39 -15.29
C HIS A 281 4.49 -2.21 -16.17
N ARG A 282 4.10 -2.17 -17.45
CA ARG A 282 4.46 -1.08 -18.38
C ARG A 282 3.97 0.29 -17.90
N TYR A 283 2.85 0.31 -17.20
CA TYR A 283 2.31 1.52 -16.59
C TYR A 283 3.08 1.92 -15.32
N VAL A 284 3.61 0.95 -14.57
CA VAL A 284 4.21 1.17 -13.25
C VAL A 284 5.74 1.32 -13.29
N ASP A 285 6.43 0.73 -14.25
CA ASP A 285 7.91 0.63 -14.30
C ASP A 285 8.60 2.00 -14.18
N GLY A 286 8.13 3.00 -14.94
CA GLY A 286 8.70 4.35 -14.88
C GLY A 286 8.48 5.05 -13.53
N ALA A 287 7.33 4.80 -12.88
CA ALA A 287 7.05 5.33 -11.55
C ALA A 287 7.84 4.60 -10.46
N LEU A 288 8.07 3.30 -10.62
CA LEU A 288 8.90 2.48 -9.74
C LEU A 288 10.36 2.97 -9.74
N GLU A 289 10.91 3.31 -10.90
CA GLU A 289 12.24 3.93 -10.98
C GLU A 289 12.31 5.27 -10.25
N LYS A 290 11.31 6.14 -10.43
CA LYS A 290 11.24 7.44 -9.73
C LYS A 290 11.16 7.25 -8.21
N ALA A 291 10.33 6.30 -7.74
CA ALA A 291 10.24 5.94 -6.34
C ALA A 291 11.59 5.44 -5.80
N HIS A 292 12.26 4.54 -6.52
CA HIS A 292 13.59 4.04 -6.14
C HIS A 292 14.63 5.16 -6.06
N ARG A 293 14.69 6.07 -7.05
CA ARG A 293 15.60 7.23 -7.04
C ARG A 293 15.35 8.18 -5.88
N SER A 294 14.10 8.29 -5.40
CA SER A 294 13.76 9.04 -4.19
C SER A 294 14.16 8.33 -2.87
N GLY A 295 14.70 7.11 -2.97
CA GLY A 295 15.05 6.27 -1.84
C GLY A 295 13.87 5.49 -1.25
N MET A 296 12.71 5.41 -1.91
CA MET A 296 11.59 4.61 -1.44
C MET A 296 11.82 3.11 -1.69
N GLY A 297 11.41 2.28 -0.73
CA GLY A 297 11.28 0.84 -0.95
C GLY A 297 9.91 0.49 -1.54
N VAL A 298 9.83 -0.46 -2.46
CA VAL A 298 8.56 -0.91 -3.03
C VAL A 298 8.35 -2.40 -2.82
N ILE A 299 7.16 -2.76 -2.34
CA ILE A 299 6.67 -4.12 -2.19
C ILE A 299 5.56 -4.34 -3.22
N ALA A 300 5.71 -5.35 -4.07
CA ALA A 300 4.71 -5.67 -5.08
C ALA A 300 3.59 -6.53 -4.48
N MET A 301 2.35 -6.06 -4.60
CA MET A 301 1.15 -6.85 -4.27
C MET A 301 0.35 -7.19 -5.53
N LYS A 302 -0.60 -8.12 -5.39
CA LYS A 302 -1.43 -8.64 -6.49
C LYS A 302 -0.62 -9.25 -7.63
N VAL A 303 0.60 -9.71 -7.34
CA VAL A 303 1.56 -10.22 -8.33
C VAL A 303 0.97 -11.37 -9.15
N ALA A 304 0.43 -12.38 -8.48
CA ALA A 304 -0.20 -13.54 -9.13
C ALA A 304 -1.67 -13.30 -9.52
N ARG A 305 -2.30 -12.23 -9.03
CA ARG A 305 -3.76 -12.10 -9.09
C ARG A 305 -4.34 -12.02 -10.50
N PRO A 306 -3.75 -11.31 -11.47
CA PRO A 306 -4.30 -11.25 -12.83
C PRO A 306 -4.20 -12.57 -13.61
N VAL A 307 -3.38 -13.52 -13.15
CA VAL A 307 -3.10 -14.79 -13.84
C VAL A 307 -3.57 -16.00 -13.02
N PHE A 308 -4.09 -15.77 -11.81
CA PHE A 308 -4.53 -16.82 -10.90
C PHE A 308 -5.67 -16.31 -10.02
N ASN A 309 -6.86 -16.80 -10.32
CA ASN A 309 -8.14 -16.46 -9.72
C ASN A 309 -8.65 -17.51 -8.75
N GLY A 310 -7.85 -18.51 -8.37
CA GLY A 310 -8.21 -19.65 -7.50
C GLY A 310 -8.79 -19.34 -6.11
N ARG A 311 -9.11 -18.08 -5.81
CA ARG A 311 -9.80 -17.59 -4.60
C ARG A 311 -11.17 -16.94 -4.88
N ASN A 312 -11.59 -16.77 -6.12
CA ASN A 312 -12.72 -15.92 -6.50
C ASN A 312 -14.02 -16.70 -6.81
N ASN A 313 -14.36 -17.72 -6.01
CA ASN A 313 -15.66 -18.42 -6.09
C ASN A 313 -16.12 -18.69 -7.54
N GLY A 314 -15.23 -19.24 -8.39
CA GLY A 314 -15.56 -19.60 -9.77
C GLY A 314 -15.27 -18.55 -10.85
N THR A 315 -14.62 -17.41 -10.57
CA THR A 315 -14.07 -16.58 -11.65
C THR A 315 -12.93 -17.32 -12.35
N PRO A 316 -13.02 -17.62 -13.65
CA PRO A 316 -11.98 -18.34 -14.36
C PRO A 316 -10.70 -17.50 -14.48
N ASP A 317 -9.57 -18.17 -14.64
CA ASP A 317 -8.34 -17.52 -15.09
C ASP A 317 -8.54 -16.99 -16.51
N ILE A 318 -7.88 -15.88 -16.84
CA ILE A 318 -7.93 -15.30 -18.18
C ILE A 318 -6.82 -15.96 -19.02
N PRO A 319 -7.16 -16.80 -20.04
CA PRO A 319 -6.19 -17.64 -20.73
C PRO A 319 -5.01 -16.87 -21.31
N GLU A 320 -5.25 -15.71 -21.91
CA GLU A 320 -4.21 -14.86 -22.52
C GLU A 320 -3.21 -14.34 -21.47
N ARG A 321 -3.70 -14.04 -20.26
CA ARG A 321 -2.85 -13.60 -19.14
C ARG A 321 -2.01 -14.76 -18.60
N VAL A 322 -2.58 -15.96 -18.53
CA VAL A 322 -1.87 -17.19 -18.13
C VAL A 322 -0.79 -17.52 -19.15
N GLU A 323 -1.11 -17.48 -20.44
CA GLU A 323 -0.16 -17.73 -21.52
C GLU A 323 1.01 -16.72 -21.47
N LYS A 324 0.70 -15.44 -21.24
CA LYS A 324 1.71 -14.38 -21.10
C LYS A 324 2.71 -14.69 -19.99
N ILE A 325 2.27 -15.13 -18.81
CA ILE A 325 3.19 -15.46 -17.71
C ILE A 325 3.95 -16.78 -17.94
N GLN A 326 3.31 -17.77 -18.59
CA GLN A 326 3.97 -19.02 -18.97
C GLN A 326 5.10 -18.79 -19.97
N LYS A 327 4.89 -17.89 -20.95
CA LYS A 327 5.93 -17.45 -21.90
C LYS A 327 7.06 -16.68 -21.21
N ALA A 328 6.73 -15.78 -20.28
CA ALA A 328 7.74 -14.96 -19.59
C ALA A 328 8.63 -15.77 -18.64
N ILE A 329 8.08 -16.82 -18.03
CA ILE A 329 8.78 -17.75 -17.12
C ILE A 329 8.51 -19.18 -17.57
N PRO A 330 9.27 -19.73 -18.52
CA PRO A 330 9.11 -21.12 -18.95
C PRO A 330 9.48 -22.11 -17.82
N GLY A 331 9.12 -23.38 -17.99
CA GLY A 331 9.45 -24.46 -17.03
C GLY A 331 8.29 -24.89 -16.14
N ALA A 332 8.60 -25.75 -15.15
CA ALA A 332 7.61 -26.54 -14.40
C ALA A 332 6.91 -25.83 -13.23
N LEU A 333 7.25 -24.56 -12.94
CA LEU A 333 6.62 -23.81 -11.86
C LEU A 333 5.10 -23.66 -12.07
N LYS A 334 4.32 -23.67 -10.97
CA LYS A 334 2.89 -23.35 -11.03
C LYS A 334 2.69 -21.90 -11.49
N VAL A 335 1.58 -21.59 -12.15
CA VAL A 335 1.26 -20.23 -12.66
C VAL A 335 1.45 -19.11 -11.62
N PRO A 336 0.93 -19.20 -10.38
CA PRO A 336 1.18 -18.15 -9.38
C PRO A 336 2.66 -18.02 -8.99
N GLN A 337 3.40 -19.13 -8.95
CA GLN A 337 4.84 -19.14 -8.64
C GLN A 337 5.65 -18.44 -9.75
N LYS A 338 5.29 -18.68 -11.02
CA LYS A 338 5.88 -17.96 -12.17
C LYS A 338 5.70 -16.45 -12.02
N ALA A 339 4.51 -15.99 -11.60
CA ALA A 339 4.25 -14.56 -11.39
C ALA A 339 5.17 -13.94 -10.32
N TYR A 340 5.39 -14.62 -9.19
CA TYR A 340 6.31 -14.15 -8.15
C TYR A 340 7.76 -14.07 -8.65
N VAL A 341 8.24 -15.12 -9.33
CA VAL A 341 9.59 -15.14 -9.90
C VAL A 341 9.77 -14.04 -10.96
N TRP A 342 8.77 -13.84 -11.82
CA TRP A 342 8.76 -12.76 -12.80
C TRP A 342 8.91 -11.39 -12.14
N ALA A 343 8.12 -11.09 -11.10
CA ALA A 343 8.20 -9.80 -10.42
C ALA A 343 9.57 -9.59 -9.77
N LEU A 344 10.11 -10.61 -9.09
CA LEU A 344 11.42 -10.56 -8.45
C LEU A 344 12.61 -10.45 -9.42
N ARG A 345 12.41 -10.55 -10.74
CA ARG A 345 13.44 -10.18 -11.73
C ARG A 345 13.68 -8.67 -11.78
N ASN A 346 12.71 -7.85 -11.35
CA ASN A 346 12.90 -6.41 -11.23
C ASN A 346 13.71 -6.13 -9.93
N PRO A 347 14.95 -5.62 -10.02
CA PRO A 347 15.79 -5.38 -8.85
C PRO A 347 15.33 -4.18 -8.01
N LEU A 348 14.42 -3.34 -8.54
CA LEU A 348 13.88 -2.18 -7.84
C LEU A 348 12.83 -2.55 -6.79
N LEU A 349 12.30 -3.77 -6.84
CA LEU A 349 11.39 -4.30 -5.83
C LEU A 349 12.18 -4.86 -4.65
N GLY A 350 11.77 -4.49 -3.43
CA GLY A 350 12.29 -5.07 -2.19
C GLY A 350 11.70 -6.44 -1.91
N ALA A 351 10.42 -6.66 -2.23
CA ALA A 351 9.75 -7.94 -2.03
C ALA A 351 8.48 -8.07 -2.87
N VAL A 352 7.93 -9.29 -2.90
CA VAL A 352 6.57 -9.61 -3.35
C VAL A 352 5.73 -10.08 -2.18
N ILE A 353 4.43 -9.78 -2.20
CA ILE A 353 3.48 -10.34 -1.23
C ILE A 353 2.93 -11.64 -1.77
N SER A 354 3.17 -12.70 -1.02
CA SER A 354 2.48 -13.98 -1.17
C SER A 354 1.54 -14.16 0.02
N GLU A 355 0.24 -14.18 -0.26
CA GLU A 355 -0.77 -14.50 0.75
C GLU A 355 -0.76 -16.01 0.97
N MET A 356 0.21 -16.47 1.77
CA MET A 356 0.46 -17.87 2.12
C MET A 356 -0.47 -18.34 3.23
N GLY A 357 -1.79 -18.17 3.05
CA GLY A 357 -2.78 -18.30 4.12
C GLY A 357 -3.03 -19.69 4.70
N ASN A 358 -2.22 -20.69 4.37
CA ASN A 358 -2.19 -21.99 5.05
C ASN A 358 -0.82 -22.66 4.86
N ALA A 359 -0.56 -23.73 5.61
CA ALA A 359 0.71 -24.44 5.60
C ALA A 359 1.09 -25.00 4.21
N ALA A 360 0.13 -25.51 3.44
CA ALA A 360 0.40 -26.07 2.11
C ALA A 360 0.90 -24.99 1.13
N ILE A 361 0.18 -23.86 1.03
CA ILE A 361 0.57 -22.74 0.17
C ILE A 361 1.90 -22.14 0.64
N MET A 362 2.11 -22.04 1.96
CA MET A 362 3.37 -21.55 2.53
C MET A 362 4.54 -22.45 2.12
N ARG A 363 4.43 -23.77 2.31
CA ARG A 363 5.46 -24.74 1.93
C ARG A 363 5.73 -24.77 0.43
N ASP A 364 4.71 -24.55 -0.39
CA ASP A 364 4.83 -24.44 -1.85
C ASP A 364 5.53 -23.16 -2.31
N ASN A 365 5.24 -22.01 -1.68
CA ASN A 365 5.69 -20.72 -2.19
C ASN A 365 6.99 -20.23 -1.55
N LEU A 366 7.19 -20.46 -0.25
CA LEU A 366 8.35 -19.94 0.48
C LEU A 366 9.71 -20.40 -0.10
N PRO A 367 9.89 -21.63 -0.62
CA PRO A 367 11.15 -22.05 -1.25
C PRO A 367 11.59 -21.17 -2.43
N LEU A 368 10.67 -20.44 -3.08
CA LEU A 368 11.00 -19.52 -4.18
C LEU A 368 11.82 -18.31 -3.72
N ALA A 369 11.82 -18.05 -2.41
CA ALA A 369 12.60 -16.99 -1.78
C ALA A 369 14.02 -17.45 -1.41
N ALA A 370 14.47 -18.64 -1.81
CA ALA A 370 15.85 -19.06 -1.59
C ALA A 370 16.83 -18.24 -2.45
N PRO A 371 18.09 -18.05 -2.02
CA PRO A 371 19.12 -17.45 -2.85
C PRO A 371 19.22 -18.16 -4.20
N LYS A 372 19.28 -17.38 -5.27
CA LYS A 372 19.48 -17.91 -6.62
C LYS A 372 20.95 -18.32 -6.75
N ALA A 373 21.19 -19.54 -7.25
CA ALA A 373 22.52 -20.07 -7.52
C ALA A 373 23.23 -19.28 -8.62
#